data_AF-A0A832DCF2-F1
#
_entry.id   AF-A0A832DCF2-F1
#
_cell.length_a   1.000
_cell.length_b   1.000
_cell.length_c   1.000
_cell.angle_alpha   90.00
_cell.angle_beta   90.00
_cell.angle_gamma   90.00
#
_symmetry.space_group_name_H-M   'P 1'
#
loop_
_entity.id
_entity.type
_entity.pdbx_description
1 polymer ?
#
loop_
_entity_poly.entity_id
_entity_poly.type
_entity_poly.pdbx_seq_one_letter_code
_entity_poly.pdbx_strand_id
1 'polypeptide(L)' 'MSILYPYMVEVYVAKDGSEACLSLTSSKAFCAQNGAVKEAKLELAFSRYETYGDKIREVHRPKGLLAYTTAAGEYIRLL' A
#
# COMPACT_ATOMS: atom_id res chain seq x y z
N MET A 1 1.86 15.07 -3.70
CA MET A 1 2.29 15.53 -5.04
C MET A 1 1.58 14.65 -6.03
N SER A 2 0.64 15.20 -6.79
CA SER A 2 -0.26 14.42 -7.63
C SER A 2 0.12 14.59 -9.09
N ILE A 3 0.18 13.45 -9.79
CA ILE A 3 0.26 13.27 -11.25
C ILE A 3 1.64 13.46 -11.89
N LEU A 4 2.49 12.44 -11.77
CA LEU A 4 3.46 12.11 -12.82
C LEU A 4 3.04 10.73 -13.34
N TYR A 5 2.71 10.64 -14.63
CA TYR A 5 2.32 9.44 -15.38
C TYR A 5 0.84 8.97 -15.23
N PRO A 6 -0.01 9.13 -16.26
CA PRO A 6 -1.40 8.66 -16.26
C PRO A 6 -1.56 7.13 -16.16
N TYR A 7 -0.45 6.39 -16.23
CA TYR A 7 -0.38 4.94 -16.09
C TYR A 7 0.47 4.49 -14.89
N MET A 8 0.83 5.40 -13.96
CA MET A 8 1.56 5.00 -12.77
C MET A 8 0.65 4.15 -11.88
N VAL A 9 1.10 2.95 -11.56
CA VAL A 9 0.46 2.08 -10.58
C VAL A 9 1.47 1.81 -9.50
N GLU A 10 1.07 2.05 -8.25
CA GLU A 10 1.84 1.63 -7.09
C GLU A 10 1.23 0.37 -6.53
N VAL A 11 2.06 -0.64 -6.27
CA VAL A 11 1.60 -1.89 -5.67
C VAL A 11 2.04 -1.92 -4.23
N TYR A 12 1.11 -2.20 -3.33
CA TYR A 12 1.38 -2.33 -1.90
C TYR A 12 0.92 -3.70 -1.41
N VAL A 13 1.74 -4.36 -0.59
CA VAL A 13 1.38 -5.63 0.05
C VAL A 13 1.48 -5.46 1.55
N ALA A 14 0.46 -5.89 2.27
CA ALA A 14 0.51 -5.92 3.72
C ALA A 14 1.63 -6.86 4.19
N LYS A 15 2.42 -6.43 5.17
CA LYS A 15 3.57 -7.20 5.65
C LYS A 15 3.19 -8.59 6.21
N ASP A 16 1.96 -8.72 6.72
CA ASP A 16 1.37 -9.97 7.20
C ASP A 16 0.74 -10.83 6.08
N GLY A 17 0.73 -10.34 4.84
CA GLY A 17 0.14 -11.03 3.68
C GLY A 17 -1.39 -11.05 3.67
N SER A 18 -2.05 -10.30 4.55
CA SER A 18 -3.52 -10.30 4.67
C SER A 18 -4.23 -9.62 3.49
N GLU A 19 -3.55 -8.70 2.81
CA GLU A 19 -4.09 -7.98 1.66
C GLU A 19 -3.00 -7.47 0.71
N ALA A 20 -3.42 -7.23 -0.53
CA ALA A 20 -2.61 -6.58 -1.56
C ALA A 20 -3.42 -5.48 -2.25
N CYS A 21 -2.83 -4.32 -2.47
CA CYS A 21 -3.50 -3.15 -3.01
C CYS A 21 -2.78 -2.58 -4.24
N LEU A 22 -3.56 -2.14 -5.22
CA LEU A 22 -3.10 -1.40 -6.39
C LEU A 22 -3.59 0.05 -6.27
N SER A 23 -2.67 1.01 -6.18
CA SER A 23 -2.96 2.44 -6.11
C SER A 23 -2.82 3.06 -7.50
N LEU A 24 -3.92 3.57 -8.05
CA LEU A 24 -3.92 4.31 -9.33
C LEU A 24 -3.70 5.81 -9.14
N THR A 25 -3.98 6.30 -7.94
CA THR A 25 -3.73 7.68 -7.51
C THR A 25 -3.24 7.67 -6.06
N SER A 26 -2.97 8.84 -5.46
CA SER A 26 -2.48 8.91 -4.08
C SER A 26 -3.47 8.45 -3.02
N SER A 27 -4.75 8.26 -3.37
CA SER A 27 -5.81 7.95 -2.42
C SER A 27 -6.81 6.91 -2.90
N LYS A 28 -6.90 6.63 -4.20
CA LYS A 28 -7.78 5.59 -4.74
C LYS A 28 -6.98 4.33 -5.03
N ALA A 29 -7.24 3.30 -4.23
CA ALA A 29 -6.65 1.99 -4.40
C ALA A 29 -7.72 0.90 -4.54
N PHE A 30 -7.35 -0.20 -5.16
CA PHE A 30 -8.13 -1.43 -5.20
C PHE A 30 -7.39 -2.49 -4.39
N CYS A 31 -8.00 -2.93 -3.30
CA CYS A 31 -7.40 -3.90 -2.38
C CYS A 31 -8.09 -5.25 -2.50
N ALA A 32 -7.28 -6.30 -2.61
CA ALA A 32 -7.68 -7.69 -2.60
C ALA A 32 -7.48 -8.28 -1.21
N GLN A 33 -8.54 -8.84 -0.64
CA GLN A 33 -8.52 -9.51 0.65
C GLN A 33 -9.44 -10.73 0.57
N ASN A 34 -8.96 -11.91 0.99
CA ASN A 34 -9.74 -13.16 0.99
C ASN A 34 -10.42 -13.49 -0.36
N GLY A 35 -9.76 -13.18 -1.49
CA GLY A 35 -10.30 -13.43 -2.83
C GLY A 35 -11.34 -12.43 -3.34
N ALA A 36 -11.71 -11.42 -2.54
CA ALA A 36 -12.57 -10.32 -2.96
C ALA A 36 -11.76 -9.05 -3.22
N VAL A 37 -12.15 -8.26 -4.23
CA VAL A 37 -11.52 -6.97 -4.56
C VAL A 37 -12.52 -5.85 -4.31
N LYS A 38 -12.09 -4.81 -3.59
CA LYS A 38 -12.89 -3.62 -3.31
C LYS A 38 -12.08 -2.34 -3.50
N GLU A 39 -12.76 -1.28 -3.88
CA GLU A 39 -12.18 0.06 -3.82
C GLU A 39 -11.97 0.45 -2.35
N ALA A 40 -10.78 0.96 -2.04
CA ALA A 40 -10.38 1.38 -0.72
C ALA A 40 -9.64 2.71 -0.79
N LYS A 41 -9.83 3.55 0.23
CA LYS A 41 -9.03 4.76 0.40
C LYS A 41 -7.75 4.40 1.17
N LEU A 42 -6.66 4.21 0.44
CA LEU A 42 -5.38 3.81 1.02
C LEU A 42 -4.49 5.05 1.23
N GLU A 43 -4.41 5.52 2.48
CA GLU A 43 -3.55 6.64 2.87
C GLU A 43 -2.35 6.09 3.63
N LEU A 44 -1.19 6.08 2.96
CA LEU A 44 0.04 5.53 3.50
C LEU A 44 1.09 6.63 3.69
N ALA A 45 1.84 6.54 4.78
CA ALA A 45 3.02 7.35 5.01
C ALA A 45 4.26 6.46 4.98
N PHE A 46 5.30 6.92 4.28
CA PHE A 46 6.61 6.28 4.36
C PHE A 46 7.06 6.19 5.82
N SER A 47 7.57 5.02 6.22
CA SER A 47 8.12 4.80 7.55
C SER A 47 9.63 4.63 7.51
N ARG A 48 10.14 3.66 6.74
CA ARG A 48 11.56 3.31 6.70
C ARG A 48 11.87 2.42 5.50
N TYR A 49 13.16 2.33 5.19
CA TYR A 49 13.70 1.26 4.37
C TYR A 49 14.00 0.04 5.24
N GLU A 50 13.73 -1.16 4.73
CA GLU A 50 14.04 -2.42 5.40
C GLU A 50 14.78 -3.34 4.41
N THR A 51 15.79 -4.06 4.88
CA THR A 51 16.50 -5.04 4.05
C THR A 51 15.72 -6.35 4.04
N TYR A 52 15.44 -6.88 2.84
CA TYR A 52 14.82 -8.19 2.64
C TYR A 52 15.65 -9.02 1.67
N GLY A 53 16.40 -9.97 2.21
CA GLY A 53 17.45 -10.68 1.47
C GLY A 53 18.53 -9.71 1.02
N ASP A 54 18.80 -9.66 -0.28
CA ASP A 54 19.77 -8.75 -0.91
C ASP A 54 19.13 -7.43 -1.38
N LYS A 55 17.81 -7.26 -1.20
CA LYS A 55 17.05 -6.10 -1.70
C LYS A 55 16.63 -5.17 -0.57
N ILE A 56 16.45 -3.89 -0.91
CA ILE A 56 15.86 -2.88 -0.01
C ILE A 56 14.38 -2.73 -0.38
N ARG A 57 13.50 -2.73 0.62
CA ARG A 57 12.07 -2.50 0.45
C ARG A 57 11.61 -1.26 1.24
N GLU A 58 10.68 -0.51 0.66
CA GLU A 58 10.05 0.62 1.32
C GLU A 58 8.90 0.13 2.20
N VAL A 59 8.94 0.45 3.49
CA VAL A 59 7.88 0.14 4.45
C VAL A 59 7.06 1.41 4.69
N HIS A 60 5.76 1.28 4.52
CA HIS A 60 4.76 2.31 4.72
C HIS A 60 3.79 1.94 5.84
N ARG A 61 3.23 2.95 6.52
CA ARG A 61 2.23 2.77 7.57
C ARG A 61 0.92 3.48 7.22
N PRO A 62 -0.22 2.92 7.61
CA PRO A 62 -1.51 3.60 7.57
C PRO A 62 -1.43 4.99 8.21
N LYS A 63 -1.95 6.01 7.53
CA LYS A 63 -2.07 7.38 8.04
C LYS A 63 -3.53 7.83 7.93
N GLY A 64 -4.04 8.42 9.01
CA GLY A 64 -5.40 8.99 9.05
C GLY A 64 -6.40 8.10 9.79
N LEU A 65 -7.55 8.69 10.15
CA LEU A 65 -8.57 8.05 11.00
C LEU A 65 -9.21 6.81 10.36
N LEU A 66 -9.40 6.81 9.04
CA LEU A 66 -9.99 5.68 8.32
C LEU A 66 -9.00 4.52 8.11
N ALA A 67 -7.71 4.77 8.31
CA ALA A 67 -6.64 3.79 8.14
C ALA A 67 -6.56 2.77 9.29
N TYR A 68 -7.31 3.00 10.39
CA TYR A 68 -7.53 2.03 11.45
C TYR A 68 -8.44 0.87 11.03
N THR A 69 -9.15 0.97 9.90
CA THR A 69 -10.00 -0.10 9.37
C THR A 69 -9.27 -1.04 8.41
N THR A 70 -8.05 -0.69 8.00
CA THR A 70 -7.18 -1.54 7.20
C THR A 70 -6.62 -2.66 8.08
N ALA A 71 -6.60 -3.89 7.55
CA ALA A 71 -6.31 -5.08 8.34
C ALA A 71 -4.85 -5.14 8.83
N ALA A 72 -3.95 -4.42 8.15
CA ALA A 72 -2.52 -4.49 8.38
C ALA A 72 -1.91 -3.19 8.92
N GLY A 73 -0.93 -3.32 9.82
CA GLY A 73 -0.20 -2.20 10.42
C GLY A 73 0.99 -1.69 9.61
N GLU A 74 1.52 -2.48 8.67
CA GLU A 74 2.62 -2.11 7.78
C GLU A 74 2.38 -2.65 6.36
N TYR A 75 2.73 -1.85 5.36
CA TYR A 75 2.69 -2.20 3.94
C TYR A 75 4.07 -2.07 3.32
N ILE A 76 4.34 -2.91 2.34
CA ILE A 76 5.56 -2.90 1.55
C ILE A 76 5.20 -2.40 0.17
N ARG A 77 5.89 -1.36 -0.31
CA ARG A 77 5.79 -0.93 -1.71
C ARG A 77 6.57 -1.89 -2.58
N LEU A 78 5.89 -2.49 -3.55
CA LEU A 78 6.49 -3.31 -4.59
C LEU A 78 6.77 -2.40 -5.79
N LEU A 79 8.06 -2.34 -6.17
CA LEU A 79 8.59 -1.65 -7.35
C LEU A 79 9.01 -2.68 -8.39
#